data_AF-A0A645AYC8-F1
#
_entry.id   AF-A0A645AYC8-F1
#
_cell.length_a   1.000
_cell.length_b   1.000
_cell.length_c   1.000
_cell.angle_alpha   90.00
_cell.angle_beta   90.00
_cell.angle_gamma   90.00
#
_symmetry.space_group_name_H-M   'P 1'
#
loop_
_entity.id
_entity.type
_entity.pdbx_description
1 polymer ?
#
loop_
_entity_poly.entity_id
_entity_poly.type
_entity_poly.pdbx_seq_one_letter_code
_entity_poly.pdbx_strand_id
1 'polypeptide(L)' 'MGFGSKAIITGDVTQIDLPKGRFSGLKEVEDILKDINGIDFIHLGEKDVVRHKLVQHIIKAYEKYEEENAENNESFIE' A
#
# COMPACT_ATOMS: atom_id res chain seq x y z
N MET A 1 24.74 -15.49 -6.97
CA MET A 1 23.70 -16.19 -6.20
C MET A 1 23.91 -17.69 -6.36
N GLY A 2 23.88 -18.46 -5.27
CA GLY A 2 24.16 -19.91 -5.30
C GLY A 2 22.97 -20.73 -5.79
N PHE A 3 23.22 -22.00 -6.13
CA PHE A 3 22.16 -22.94 -6.55
C PHE A 3 21.09 -23.06 -5.45
N GLY A 4 19.81 -22.90 -5.81
CA GLY A 4 18.68 -22.96 -4.87
C GLY A 4 18.43 -21.71 -4.01
N SER A 5 19.18 -20.63 -4.20
CA SER A 5 18.91 -19.37 -3.49
C SER A 5 17.65 -18.67 -4.01
N LYS A 6 16.94 -17.96 -3.13
CA LYS A 6 15.77 -17.13 -3.43
C LYS A 6 16.06 -15.69 -3.01
N ALA A 7 15.50 -14.73 -3.73
CA ALA A 7 15.50 -13.32 -3.38
C ALA A 7 14.06 -12.86 -3.15
N ILE A 8 13.87 -11.92 -2.24
CA ILE A 8 12.58 -11.31 -1.94
C ILE A 8 12.78 -9.80 -2.00
N ILE A 9 11.94 -9.13 -2.79
CA ILE A 9 11.88 -7.68 -2.88
C ILE A 9 10.57 -7.27 -2.21
N THR A 10 10.64 -6.31 -1.28
CA THR A 10 9.48 -5.79 -0.56
C THR A 10 9.32 -4.30 -0.85
N GLY A 11 8.09 -3.81 -0.74
CA GLY A 11 7.77 -2.40 -0.96
C GLY A 11 6.30 -2.08 -0.65
N ASP A 12 5.98 -0.80 -0.53
CA ASP A 12 4.62 -0.30 -0.36
C ASP A 12 4.22 0.49 -1.61
N VAL A 13 3.27 -0.05 -2.39
CA VAL A 13 2.81 0.53 -3.65
C VAL A 13 2.08 1.87 -3.48
N THR A 14 1.67 2.20 -2.25
CA THR A 14 0.99 3.46 -1.92
C THR A 14 1.99 4.60 -1.67
N GLN A 15 3.24 4.29 -1.33
CA GLN A 15 4.29 5.28 -1.05
C GLN A 15 5.03 5.67 -2.33
N ILE A 16 4.43 6.58 -3.10
CA ILE A 16 5.04 7.14 -4.31
C ILE A 16 5.57 8.54 -4.01
N ASP A 17 6.84 8.62 -3.63
CA ASP A 17 7.55 9.89 -3.38
C ASP A 17 8.37 10.33 -4.60
N LEU A 18 7.72 10.38 -5.77
CA LEU A 18 8.36 10.72 -7.04
C LEU A 18 7.82 12.05 -7.58
N PRO A 19 8.65 12.82 -8.32
CA PRO A 19 8.20 14.01 -9.02
C PRO A 19 7.02 13.72 -9.96
N LYS A 20 6.12 14.70 -10.12
CA LYS A 20 4.94 14.57 -11.01
C LYS A 20 5.36 14.11 -12.41
N GLY A 21 4.59 13.15 -12.95
CA GLY A 21 4.83 12.57 -14.27
C GLY A 21 5.80 11.39 -14.29
N ARG A 22 6.35 10.98 -13.14
CA ARG A 22 7.18 9.79 -13.03
C ARG A 22 6.37 8.60 -12.51
N PHE A 23 6.43 7.47 -13.21
CA PHE A 23 5.78 6.24 -12.81
C PHE A 23 6.51 5.57 -11.63
N SER A 24 5.76 4.83 -10.81
CA SER A 24 6.32 4.04 -9.71
C SER A 24 6.99 2.78 -10.28
N GLY A 25 8.28 2.59 -10.00
CA GLY A 25 9.00 1.39 -10.41
C GLY A 25 8.43 0.10 -9.83
N LEU A 26 7.85 0.15 -8.61
CA LEU A 26 7.16 -1.00 -8.01
C LEU A 26 5.88 -1.37 -8.76
N LYS A 27 5.15 -0.40 -9.31
CA LYS A 27 3.98 -0.69 -10.16
C LYS A 27 4.41 -1.16 -11.55
N GLU A 28 5.42 -0.52 -12.11
CA GLU A 28 5.91 -0.82 -13.46
C GLU A 28 6.51 -2.23 -13.56
N VAL A 29 7.22 -2.68 -12.52
CA VAL A 29 7.87 -4.00 -12.51
C VAL A 29 6.86 -5.14 -12.52
N GLU A 30 5.67 -4.96 -11.96
CA GLU A 30 4.59 -5.95 -12.02
C GLU A 30 4.17 -6.20 -13.47
N ASP A 31 3.93 -5.13 -14.23
CA ASP A 31 3.56 -5.24 -15.64
C ASP A 31 4.67 -5.83 -16.52
N ILE A 32 5.92 -5.45 -16.24
CA ILE A 32 7.09 -5.90 -17.02
C ILE A 32 7.43 -7.37 -16.76
N LEU A 33 7.33 -7.84 -15.51
CA LEU A 33 7.82 -9.17 -15.13
C LEU A 33 6.72 -10.22 -14.90
N LYS A 34 5.42 -9.88 -15.03
CA LYS A 34 4.28 -10.80 -14.79
C LYS A 34 4.36 -12.14 -15.53
N ASP A 35 4.99 -12.19 -16.70
CA ASP A 35 5.06 -13.39 -17.54
C ASP A 35 6.39 -14.17 -17.38
N ILE A 36 7.27 -13.74 -16.47
CA ILE A 36 8.55 -14.41 -16.23
C ILE A 36 8.36 -15.60 -15.28
N ASN A 37 8.64 -16.79 -15.80
CA ASN A 37 8.62 -18.00 -15.00
C ASN A 37 9.66 -17.93 -13.85
N GLY A 38 9.23 -18.24 -12.63
CA GLY A 38 10.08 -18.23 -11.44
C GLY A 38 10.04 -16.91 -10.64
N ILE A 39 9.21 -15.94 -11.06
CA ILE A 39 8.90 -14.73 -10.30
C ILE A 39 7.42 -14.79 -9.88
N ASP A 40 7.16 -14.63 -8.60
CA ASP A 40 5.82 -14.54 -8.05
C ASP A 40 5.60 -13.15 -7.43
N PHE A 41 4.39 -12.61 -7.61
CA PHE A 41 3.95 -11.36 -7.00
C PHE A 41 2.99 -11.64 -5.85
N ILE A 42 3.31 -11.11 -4.67
CA ILE A 42 2.52 -11.31 -3.44
C ILE A 42 2.04 -9.95 -2.95
N HIS A 43 0.72 -9.75 -2.99
CA HIS A 43 0.08 -8.53 -2.48
C HIS A 43 -0.51 -8.79 -1.10
N LEU A 44 -0.05 -8.02 -0.11
CA LEU A 44 -0.57 -8.06 1.24
C LEU A 44 -1.55 -6.89 1.44
N GLY A 45 -2.74 -7.19 1.94
CA GLY A 45 -3.76 -6.21 2.28
C GLY A 45 -3.85 -5.95 3.78
N GLU A 46 -4.84 -5.17 4.19
CA GLU A 46 -5.09 -4.85 5.60
C GLU A 46 -5.29 -6.09 6.48
N LYS A 47 -5.91 -7.14 5.92
CA LYS A 47 -6.18 -8.41 6.61
C LYS A 47 -4.91 -9.17 6.97
N ASP A 48 -3.82 -8.92 6.25
CA ASP A 48 -2.52 -9.57 6.45
C ASP A 48 -1.67 -8.84 7.49
N VAL A 49 -2.12 -7.68 7.98
CA VAL A 49 -1.38 -6.86 8.95
C VAL A 49 -1.82 -7.16 10.37
N VAL A 50 -0.93 -7.81 11.13
CA VAL A 50 -1.10 -7.95 12.59
C VAL A 50 -0.60 -6.69 13.28
N ARG A 51 -1.52 -5.91 13.85
CA ARG A 51 -1.21 -4.70 14.63
C ARG A 51 -1.54 -4.91 16.10
N HIS A 52 -0.80 -4.25 16.98
CA HIS A 52 -1.16 -4.20 18.39
C HIS A 52 -2.56 -3.58 18.58
N LYS A 53 -3.37 -4.11 19.50
CA LYS A 53 -4.77 -3.67 19.72
C LYS A 53 -4.90 -2.15 19.91
N LEU A 54 -3.97 -1.56 20.68
CA LEU A 54 -3.96 -0.11 20.91
C LEU A 54 -3.77 0.68 19.60
N VAL A 55 -2.87 0.23 18.72
CA VAL A 55 -2.61 0.90 17.44
C VAL A 55 -3.84 0.82 16.55
N GLN A 56 -4.54 -0.32 16.53
CA GLN A 56 -5.80 -0.45 15.79
C GLN A 56 -6.88 0.51 16.32
N HIS A 57 -7.00 0.68 17.65
CA HIS A 57 -7.94 1.63 18.24
C HIS A 57 -7.60 3.07 17.88
N ILE A 58 -6.31 3.43 17.88
CA ILE A 58 -5.86 4.77 17.47
C ILE A 58 -6.24 5.04 16.02
N ILE A 59 -5.96 4.10 15.11
CA ILE A 59 -6.27 4.25 13.68
C ILE A 59 -7.77 4.47 13.48
N LYS A 60 -8.63 3.62 14.08
CA LYS A 60 -10.09 3.75 13.99
C LYS A 60 -10.61 5.09 14.52
N ALA A 61 -9.97 5.65 15.55
CA ALA A 61 -10.35 6.94 16.08
C ALA A 61 -10.06 8.07 15.08
N TYR A 62 -8.94 7.99 14.34
CA TYR A 62 -8.61 8.96 13.29
C TYR A 62 -9.48 8.78 12.04
N GLU A 63 -9.76 7.55 11.62
CA GLU A 63 -10.67 7.27 10.49
C GLU A 63 -12.05 7.89 10.74
N LYS A 64 -12.62 7.65 11.92
CA LYS A 64 -13.91 8.25 12.31
C LYS A 64 -13.86 9.77 12.34
N TYR A 65 -12.76 10.35 12.84
CA TYR A 65 -12.59 11.80 12.86
C TYR A 65 -12.56 12.37 11.43
N GLU A 66 -11.82 11.75 10.50
CA GLU A 66 -11.77 12.19 9.10
C GLU A 66 -13.15 12.10 8.42
N GLU A 67 -13.90 11.00 8.62
CA GLU A 67 -15.26 10.84 8.09
C GLU A 67 -16.21 11.95 8.57
N GLU A 68 -16.24 12.21 9.89
CA GLU A 68 -17.08 13.27 10.46
C GLU A 68 -16.68 14.66 9.94
N ASN A 69 -15.38 14.93 9.71
CA ASN A 69 -14.92 16.22 9.21
C ASN A 69 -15.14 16.39 7.69
N ALA A 70 -15.13 15.29 6.92
CA ALA A 70 -15.49 15.32 5.51
C ALA A 70 -16.97 15.71 5.32
N GLU A 71 -17.89 15.13 6.09
CA GLU A 71 -19.33 15.45 6.06
C GLU A 71 -19.63 16.90 6.51
N ASN A 72 -18.88 17.42 7.49
CA ASN A 72 -19.01 18.81 7.94
C ASN A 72 -18.54 19.84 6.90
N ASN A 73 -17.67 19.45 5.96
CA ASN A 73 -17.18 20.34 4.92
C ASN A 73 -18.10 20.37 3.69
N GLU A 74 -18.81 19.26 3.40
CA GLU A 74 -19.82 19.20 2.33
C GLU A 74 -21.11 19.95 2.70
N SER A 75 -21.49 19.95 3.99
CA SER A 75 -22.66 20.70 4.50
C SER A 75 -22.49 22.23 4.54
N PHE A 76 -21.27 22.74 4.32
CA PHE A 76 -21.00 24.17 4.13
C PHE A 76 -21.06 24.62 2.66
N ILE A 77 -21.25 23.68 1.72
CA ILE A 77 -21.27 23.94 0.26
C ILE A 77 -22.71 23.94 -0.31
N GLU A 78 -23.72 23.54 0.47
CA GLU A 78 -25.16 23.82 0.21
C GLU A 78 -25.61 25.15 0.83
#